data_AF-A0A9E3CV01-F1
#
_entry.id   AF-A0A9E3CV01-F1
#
_cell.length_a   1.000
_cell.length_b   1.000
_cell.length_c   1.000
_cell.angle_alpha   90.00
_cell.angle_beta   90.00
_cell.angle_gamma   90.00
#
_symmetry.space_group_name_H-M   'P 1'
#
loop_
_entity.id
_entity.type
_entity.pdbx_description
1 polymer ?
#
loop_
_entity_poly.entity_id
_entity_poly.type
_entity_poly.pdbx_seq_one_letter_code
_entity_poly.pdbx_strand_id
1 'polypeptide(L)' 'MYLEGVVENGQIVINADVRLPDGTKVYMIIPDVELGKNVLHLRSPHLARPEQTADFEMEVIEP' A
#
# COMPACT_ATOMS: atom_id res chain seq x y z
N MET A 1 -17.46 11.61 19.13
CA MET A 1 -17.77 12.87 18.43
C MET A 1 -16.61 13.15 17.49
N TYR A 2 -16.86 13.18 16.19
CA TYR A 2 -15.86 13.52 15.17
C TYR A 2 -16.05 14.98 14.75
N LEU A 3 -14.98 15.64 14.36
CA LEU A 3 -15.02 16.99 13.78
C LEU A 3 -14.95 16.85 12.27
N GLU A 4 -15.82 17.57 11.58
CA GLU A 4 -15.81 17.66 10.11
C GLU A 4 -15.03 18.89 9.67
N GLY A 5 -14.31 18.75 8.57
CA GLY A 5 -13.54 19.82 7.95
C GLY A 5 -13.55 19.67 6.44
N VAL A 6 -13.34 20.78 5.74
CA VAL A 6 -13.28 20.82 4.27
C VAL A 6 -11.87 21.11 3.82
N VAL A 7 -11.49 20.61 2.64
CA VAL A 7 -10.21 20.94 2.03
C VAL A 7 -10.37 22.18 1.16
N GLU A 8 -9.73 23.28 1.55
CA GLU A 8 -9.67 24.52 0.78
C GLU A 8 -8.22 24.83 0.42
N ASN A 9 -7.93 24.99 -0.88
CA ASN A 9 -6.58 25.27 -1.37
C ASN A 9 -5.51 24.25 -0.90
N GLY A 10 -5.90 22.99 -0.75
CA GLY A 10 -5.01 21.91 -0.27
C GLY A 10 -4.76 21.93 1.24
N GLN A 11 -5.46 22.77 2.01
CA GLN A 11 -5.40 22.82 3.46
C GLN A 11 -6.70 22.32 4.08
N ILE A 12 -6.61 21.56 5.16
CA ILE A 12 -7.78 21.10 5.90
C ILE A 12 -8.23 22.25 6.81
N VAL A 13 -9.44 22.75 6.58
CA VAL A 13 -10.09 23.79 7.38
C VAL A 13 -11.15 23.13 8.25
N ILE A 14 -10.93 23.14 9.56
CA ILE A 14 -11.90 22.64 10.54
C ILE A 14 -12.59 23.84 11.17
N ASN A 15 -13.84 24.10 10.79
CA ASN A 15 -14.65 25.19 11.35
C ASN A 15 -15.30 24.75 12.67
N ALA A 16 -14.49 24.46 13.69
CA ALA A 16 -14.96 24.11 15.01
C ALA A 16 -14.18 24.89 16.07
N ASP A 17 -14.88 25.42 17.09
CA ASP A 17 -14.25 26.06 18.24
C ASP A 17 -13.70 24.98 19.20
N VAL A 18 -12.63 24.31 18.76
CA VAL A 18 -11.95 23.24 19.50
C VAL A 18 -10.47 23.54 19.56
N ARG A 19 -9.93 23.61 20.78
CA ARG A 19 -8.48 23.64 21.02
C ARG A 19 -8.02 22.25 21.41
N LEU A 20 -7.11 21.68 20.61
CA LEU A 20 -6.47 20.41 20.93
C LEU A 20 -5.15 20.69 21.67
N PRO A 21 -4.87 19.97 22.77
CA PRO A 21 -3.58 20.07 23.46
C PRO A 21 -2.39 19.67 22.57
N ASP A 22 -1.21 20.16 22.93
CA ASP A 22 0.05 19.76 22.29
C ASP A 22 0.24 18.24 22.35
N GLY A 23 0.65 17.66 21.22
CA GLY A 23 0.86 16.22 21.09
C GLY A 23 -0.41 15.39 20.86
N THR A 24 -1.58 16.03 20.71
CA THR A 24 -2.83 15.31 20.39
C THR A 24 -2.72 14.59 19.03
N LYS A 25 -2.94 13.27 19.03
CA LYS A 25 -3.04 12.48 17.79
C LYS A 25 -4.40 12.69 17.15
N VAL A 26 -4.40 13.03 15.86
CA VAL A 26 -5.61 13.24 15.05
C VAL A 26 -5.65 12.18 13.95
N TYR A 27 -6.81 11.57 13.74
CA TYR A 27 -7.07 10.63 12.66
C TYR A 27 -8.06 11.27 11.69
N MET A 28 -7.72 11.29 10.40
CA MET A 28 -8.56 11.84 9.35
C MET A 28 -9.14 10.71 8.50
N ILE A 29 -10.45 10.73 8.30
CA ILE A 29 -11.16 9.84 7.39
C ILE A 29 -11.53 10.68 6.18
N ILE A 30 -10.94 10.40 5.03
CA ILE A 30 -11.30 11.05 3.77
C ILE A 30 -12.18 10.05 2.99
N PRO A 31 -13.51 10.26 2.93
CA PRO A 31 -14.35 9.43 2.09
C PRO A 31 -13.95 9.61 0.61
N ASP A 32 -13.99 8.53 -0.16
CA ASP A 32 -13.82 8.52 -1.62
C ASP A 32 -12.44 8.88 -2.19
N VAL A 33 -11.39 8.85 -1.36
CA VAL A 33 -10.01 8.84 -1.88
C VAL A 33 -9.52 7.40 -1.96
N GLU A 34 -9.41 6.89 -3.19
CA GLU A 34 -8.55 5.75 -3.46
C GLU A 34 -7.09 6.20 -3.29
N LEU A 35 -6.58 6.17 -2.06
CA LEU A 35 -5.15 6.27 -1.82
C LEU A 35 -4.53 5.13 -2.60
N GLY A 36 -3.84 5.48 -3.68
CA GLY A 36 -3.38 4.57 -4.72
C GLY A 36 -2.94 3.27 -4.09
N LYS A 37 -3.67 2.20 -4.40
CA LYS A 37 -3.31 0.82 -4.07
C LYS A 37 -2.05 0.49 -4.87
N ASN A 38 -0.93 1.11 -4.52
CA ASN A 38 0.40 0.70 -4.95
C ASN A 38 0.76 -0.53 -4.11
N VAL A 39 -0.06 -1.57 -4.25
CA VAL A 39 0.34 -2.92 -3.92
C VAL A 39 1.47 -3.20 -4.89
N LEU A 40 2.71 -3.12 -4.39
CA LEU A 40 3.90 -3.45 -5.14
C LEU A 40 3.72 -4.88 -5.66
N HIS A 41 3.35 -5.01 -6.93
CA HIS A 41 3.14 -6.30 -7.56
C HIS A 41 4.53 -6.88 -7.86
N LEU A 42 5.11 -7.57 -6.88
CA LEU A 42 6.27 -8.42 -7.12
C LEU A 42 5.82 -9.56 -8.04
N ARG A 43 6.06 -9.41 -9.34
CA ARG A 43 5.96 -10.54 -10.27
C ARG A 43 7.15 -11.45 -10.00
N SER A 44 6.93 -12.59 -9.36
CA SER A 44 7.93 -13.64 -9.36
C SER A 44 8.17 -14.07 -10.80
N PRO A 45 9.43 -14.30 -11.22
CA PRO A 45 9.70 -14.99 -12.48
C PRO A 45 8.88 -16.27 -12.50
N HIS A 46 8.22 -16.55 -13.62
CA HIS A 46 7.64 -17.87 -13.82
C HIS A 46 8.82 -18.86 -13.81
N LEU A 47 8.90 -19.68 -12.77
CA LEU A 47 9.78 -20.84 -12.78
C LEU A 47 9.32 -21.74 -13.94
N ALA A 48 10.31 -22.34 -14.62
CA ALA A 48 10.19 -23.00 -15.92
C ALA A 48 8.87 -23.76 -16.13
N ARG A 49 8.33 -23.68 -17.35
CA ARG A 49 7.09 -24.40 -17.68
C ARG A 49 7.31 -25.91 -17.58
N PRO A 50 6.27 -26.71 -17.29
CA PRO A 50 6.40 -28.17 -17.21
C PRO A 50 7.01 -28.81 -18.47
N GLU A 51 6.86 -28.19 -19.65
CA GLU A 51 7.47 -28.69 -20.89
C GLU A 51 9.01 -28.56 -20.92
N GLN A 52 9.60 -27.77 -20.02
CA GLN A 52 11.03 -27.48 -19.95
C GLN A 52 11.79 -28.38 -18.97
N THR A 53 11.15 -29.41 -18.39
CA THR A 53 11.78 -30.29 -17.40
C THR A 53 13.08 -30.92 -17.88
N ALA A 54 13.17 -31.25 -19.17
CA ALA A 54 14.37 -31.81 -19.78
C ALA A 54 15.59 -30.87 -19.73
N ASP A 55 15.38 -29.55 -19.69
CA ASP A 55 16.47 -28.55 -19.63
C ASP A 55 17.14 -28.51 -18.24
N PHE A 56 16.57 -29.18 -17.24
CA PHE A 56 17.04 -29.21 -15.85
C PHE A 56 17.53 -30.59 -15.40
N GLU A 57 17.67 -31.54 -16.32
CA GLU A 57 18.25 -32.85 -16.01
C GLU A 57 19.75 -32.72 -15.76
N MET A 58 20.21 -33.17 -14.59
CA MET A 58 21.62 -33.15 -14.21
C MET A 58 22.21 -34.55 -14.36
N GLU A 59 23.30 -34.68 -15.12
CA GLU A 59 24.06 -35.91 -15.23
C GLU A 59 24.95 -36.07 -13.98
N VAL A 60 24.80 -37.19 -13.27
CA VAL A 60 25.67 -37.55 -12.15
C VAL A 60 26.68 -38.57 -12.65
N ILE A 61 27.96 -38.21 -12.61
CA ILE A 61 29.06 -39.12 -12.91
C ILE A 61 29.59 -39.65 -11.57
N GLU A 62 29.46 -40.96 -11.35
CA GLU A 62 30.06 -41.62 -10.18
C GLU A 62 31.55 -41.91 -10.45
N PRO A 63 32.45 -41.67 -9.47
CA PRO A 63 33.89 -41.86 -9.61
C PRO A 63 34.35 -43.32 -9.57
#